data_AF-A0A348MZA9-F1
#
_entry.id   AF-A0A348MZA9-F1
#
_cell.length_a   1.000
_cell.length_b   1.000
_cell.length_c   1.000
_cell.angle_alpha   90.00
_cell.angle_beta   90.00
_cell.angle_gamma   90.00
#
_symmetry.space_group_name_H-M   'P 1'
#
loop_
_entity.id
_entity.type
_entity.pdbx_description
1 polymer ?
#
loop_
_entity_poly.entity_id
_entity_poly.type
_entity_poly.pdbx_seq_one_letter_code
_entity_poly.pdbx_strand_id
1 'polypeptide(L)'
;MPKINVINIVKRAWLQIQLPMLQFTQIKGLRDFAWQFSVLISIVFMGLLPWLFSASIPFWPLFIAGYLLISAVIYPKAIYPIYVIWMVIASVLGFINTLILLAIVFYLVFAPIGCILRLTKGLQYQHHRSQKLNSYYIKRNEPLDKDHLTKPF
;
A
#
# COMPACT_ATOMS: atom_id res chain seq x y z
N MET A 1 23.08 -0.62 25.34
CA MET A 1 22.46 -0.23 24.06
C MET A 1 21.68 -1.44 23.51
N PRO A 2 20.37 -1.34 23.23
CA PRO A 2 19.59 -2.47 22.72
C PRO A 2 20.10 -2.86 21.32
N LYS A 3 20.42 -4.14 21.12
CA LYS A 3 20.83 -4.67 19.81
C LYS A 3 19.59 -4.73 18.91
N ILE A 4 19.49 -3.79 17.98
CA ILE A 4 18.43 -3.77 16.96
C ILE A 4 18.64 -4.99 16.07
N ASN A 5 17.76 -5.98 16.18
CA ASN A 5 17.81 -7.18 15.34
C ASN A 5 17.06 -6.90 14.03
N VAL A 6 17.80 -6.49 13.00
CA VAL A 6 17.29 -6.15 11.66
C VAL A 6 16.45 -7.29 11.06
N ILE A 7 16.84 -8.54 11.30
CA ILE A 7 16.12 -9.74 10.81
C ILE A 7 14.69 -9.78 11.36
N ASN A 8 14.52 -9.43 12.64
CA ASN A 8 13.21 -9.41 13.27
C ASN A 8 12.34 -8.27 12.73
N ILE A 9 12.93 -7.13 12.37
CA ILE A 9 12.20 -6.00 11.78
C ILE A 9 11.71 -6.36 10.38
N VAL A 10 12.59 -6.89 9.54
CA VAL A 10 12.23 -7.33 8.18
C VAL A 10 11.17 -8.42 8.24
N LYS A 11 11.31 -9.41 9.13
CA LYS A 11 10.31 -10.47 9.31
C LYS A 11 8.95 -9.92 9.72
N ARG A 12 8.89 -8.95 10.64
CA ARG A 12 7.65 -8.30 11.06
C ARG A 12 7.00 -7.50 9.93
N ALA A 13 7.79 -6.73 9.19
CA ALA A 13 7.30 -5.99 8.03
C ALA A 13 6.74 -6.95 6.97
N TRP A 14 7.45 -8.04 6.69
CA TRP A 14 7.00 -9.07 5.76
C TRP A 14 5.67 -9.71 6.21
N LEU A 15 5.52 -10.04 7.49
CA LEU A 15 4.29 -10.61 8.04
C LEU A 15 3.07 -9.69 7.94
N GLN A 16 3.28 -8.37 7.92
CA GLN A 16 2.20 -7.40 7.76
C GLN A 16 1.75 -7.24 6.30
N ILE A 17 2.67 -7.47 5.35
CA ILE A 17 2.43 -7.25 3.92
C ILE A 17 1.96 -8.55 3.23
N GLN A 18 2.41 -9.70 3.72
CA GLN A 18 2.16 -10.99 3.08
C GLN A 18 0.65 -11.29 3.00
N LEU A 19 0.17 -11.50 1.78
CA LEU A 19 -1.21 -11.93 1.52
C LEU A 19 -1.47 -13.33 2.13
N PRO A 20 -2.72 -13.64 2.55
CA PRO A 20 -3.07 -14.97 3.02
C PRO A 20 -2.85 -15.99 1.89
N MET A 21 -1.90 -16.90 2.12
CA MET A 21 -1.51 -17.90 1.13
C MET A 21 -2.48 -19.08 1.21
N LEU A 22 -2.95 -19.55 0.05
CA LEU A 22 -3.68 -20.81 -0.04
C LEU A 22 -2.83 -21.97 0.48
N GLN A 23 -3.48 -22.97 1.06
CA GLN A 23 -2.80 -24.23 1.40
C GLN A 23 -2.73 -25.15 0.17
N PHE A 24 -1.70 -25.98 0.08
CA PHE A 24 -1.56 -26.98 -1.00
C PHE A 24 -2.70 -28.01 -1.06
N THR A 25 -3.52 -28.11 0.00
CA THR A 25 -4.72 -28.94 0.10
C THR A 25 -5.97 -28.27 -0.49
N GLN A 26 -5.99 -26.93 -0.61
CA GLN A 26 -7.14 -26.15 -1.06
C GLN A 26 -7.26 -26.13 -2.58
N ILE A 27 -7.60 -27.29 -3.17
CA ILE A 27 -7.65 -27.51 -4.62
C ILE A 27 -8.56 -26.51 -5.35
N LYS A 28 -9.71 -26.12 -4.75
CA LYS A 28 -10.63 -25.15 -5.36
C LYS A 28 -9.96 -23.80 -5.61
N GLY A 29 -9.26 -23.25 -4.60
CA GLY A 29 -8.59 -21.96 -4.73
C GLY A 29 -7.45 -21.98 -5.74
N LEU A 30 -6.68 -23.08 -5.83
CA LEU A 30 -5.62 -23.21 -6.84
C LEU A 30 -6.19 -23.26 -8.27
N ARG A 31 -7.36 -23.90 -8.45
CA ARG A 31 -8.05 -23.95 -9.74
C ARG A 31 -8.64 -22.59 -10.12
N ASP A 32 -9.23 -21.88 -9.17
CA ASP A 32 -9.76 -20.53 -9.40
C ASP A 32 -8.62 -19.58 -9.80
N PHE A 33 -7.47 -19.66 -9.13
CA PHE A 33 -6.27 -18.93 -9.51
C PHE A 33 -5.82 -19.27 -10.94
N ALA A 34 -5.74 -20.56 -11.28
CA ALA A 34 -5.31 -20.97 -12.62
C ALA A 34 -6.24 -20.44 -13.71
N TRP A 35 -7.55 -20.50 -13.50
CA TRP A 35 -8.51 -19.96 -14.46
C TRP A 35 -8.38 -18.44 -14.61
N GLN A 36 -8.34 -17.71 -13.49
CA GLN A 36 -8.16 -16.25 -13.50
C GLN A 36 -6.85 -15.85 -14.17
N PHE A 37 -5.75 -16.54 -13.87
CA PHE A 37 -4.42 -16.22 -14.41
C PHE A 37 -4.30 -16.57 -15.89
N SER A 38 -4.90 -17.68 -16.35
CA SER A 38 -4.99 -18.04 -17.77
C SER A 38 -5.78 -17.02 -18.58
N VAL A 39 -6.92 -16.55 -18.04
CA VAL A 39 -7.73 -15.50 -18.66
C VAL A 39 -6.96 -14.18 -18.70
N LEU A 40 -6.32 -13.79 -17.58
CA LEU A 40 -5.49 -12.61 -17.49
C LEU A 40 -4.38 -12.61 -18.55
N ILE A 41 -3.58 -13.68 -18.63
CA ILE A 41 -2.49 -13.82 -19.62
C ILE A 41 -3.04 -13.70 -21.04
N SER A 42 -4.14 -14.39 -21.35
CA SER A 42 -4.71 -14.39 -22.68
C SER A 42 -5.19 -12.98 -23.07
N ILE A 43 -5.93 -12.30 -22.20
CA ILE A 43 -6.44 -10.95 -22.48
C ILE A 43 -5.29 -9.95 -22.60
N VAL A 44 -4.30 -10.00 -21.70
CA VAL A 44 -3.20 -9.03 -21.69
C VAL A 44 -2.29 -9.21 -22.89
N PHE A 45 -1.84 -10.44 -23.18
CA PHE A 45 -0.84 -10.68 -24.24
C PHE A 45 -1.45 -10.86 -25.64
N MET A 46 -2.68 -11.33 -25.75
CA MET A 46 -3.35 -11.54 -27.04
C MET A 46 -4.25 -10.35 -27.44
N GLY A 47 -4.75 -9.58 -26.46
CA GLY A 47 -5.63 -8.44 -26.69
C GLY A 47 -4.96 -7.10 -26.40
N LEU A 48 -4.68 -6.81 -25.13
CA LEU A 48 -4.28 -5.47 -24.67
C LEU A 48 -2.93 -5.01 -25.24
N LEU A 49 -1.91 -5.87 -25.19
CA LEU A 49 -0.55 -5.58 -25.67
C LEU A 49 -0.50 -5.37 -27.20
N PRO A 50 -1.03 -6.28 -28.03
CA PRO A 50 -1.09 -6.08 -29.49
C PRO A 50 -1.85 -4.81 -29.87
N TRP A 51 -2.94 -4.50 -29.17
CA TRP A 51 -3.72 -3.29 -29.39
C TRP A 51 -2.93 -2.02 -29.04
N LEU A 52 -2.23 -2.00 -27.91
CA LEU A 52 -1.46 -0.82 -27.47
C LEU A 52 -0.22 -0.57 -28.34
N PHE A 53 0.44 -1.64 -28.81
CA PHE A 53 1.70 -1.56 -29.55
C PHE A 53 1.54 -1.77 -31.06
N SER A 54 0.31 -1.91 -31.58
CA SER A 54 0.02 -2.23 -32.98
C SER A 54 0.85 -3.41 -33.51
N ALA A 55 1.09 -4.40 -32.66
CA ALA A 55 1.93 -5.56 -32.94
C ALA A 55 1.07 -6.76 -33.38
N SER A 56 1.70 -7.74 -34.04
CA SER A 56 1.04 -9.01 -34.37
C SER A 56 0.61 -9.75 -33.11
N ILE A 57 -0.57 -10.38 -33.18
CA ILE A 57 -1.13 -11.16 -32.08
C ILE A 57 -0.25 -12.40 -31.83
N PRO A 58 0.39 -12.53 -30.65
CA PRO A 58 1.19 -13.70 -30.33
C PRO A 58 0.30 -14.88 -29.93
N PHE A 59 0.58 -16.08 -30.46
CA PHE A 59 -0.14 -17.32 -30.11
C PHE A 59 0.46 -18.07 -28.90
N TRP A 60 1.71 -17.78 -28.52
CA TRP A 60 2.38 -18.41 -27.37
C TRP A 60 1.59 -18.31 -26.04
N PRO A 61 0.85 -17.23 -25.71
CA PRO A 61 0.10 -17.13 -24.45
C PRO A 61 -1.00 -18.20 -24.34
N LEU A 62 -1.54 -18.65 -25.47
CA LEU A 62 -2.60 -19.65 -25.53
C LEU A 62 -2.08 -21.04 -25.10
N PHE A 63 -0.82 -21.36 -25.42
CA PHE A 63 -0.18 -22.59 -24.97
C PHE A 63 0.02 -22.60 -23.44
N ILE A 64 0.39 -21.46 -22.86
CA ILE A 64 0.55 -21.34 -21.40
C ILE A 64 -0.79 -21.35 -20.68
N ALA A 65 -1.79 -20.63 -21.20
CA ALA A 65 -3.13 -20.66 -20.66
C ALA A 65 -3.70 -22.09 -20.71
N GLY A 66 -3.51 -22.82 -21.82
CA GLY A 66 -3.86 -24.22 -21.96
C GLY A 66 -3.13 -25.12 -20.98
N TYR A 67 -1.81 -24.97 -20.86
CA TYR A 67 -1.00 -25.73 -19.90
C TYR A 67 -1.47 -25.51 -18.45
N LEU A 68 -1.74 -24.26 -18.06
CA LEU A 68 -2.26 -23.94 -16.73
C LEU A 68 -3.63 -24.57 -16.47
N LEU A 69 -4.56 -24.49 -17.44
CA LEU A 69 -5.90 -25.05 -17.31
C LEU A 69 -5.86 -26.58 -17.25
N ILE A 70 -5.05 -27.23 -18.10
CA ILE A 70 -4.87 -28.69 -18.09
C ILE A 70 -4.25 -29.15 -16.76
N SER A 71 -3.22 -28.44 -16.29
CA SER A 71 -2.60 -28.70 -14.99
C SER A 71 -3.59 -28.50 -13.84
N ALA A 72 -4.50 -27.53 -13.93
CA ALA A 72 -5.54 -27.29 -12.92
C ALA A 72 -6.57 -28.43 -12.81
N VAL A 73 -6.83 -29.14 -13.92
CA VAL A 73 -7.77 -30.27 -13.97
C VAL A 73 -7.10 -31.57 -13.54
N ILE A 74 -5.90 -31.86 -14.05
CA ILE A 74 -5.20 -33.12 -13.83
C ILE A 74 -4.49 -33.15 -12.48
N TYR A 75 -3.70 -32.12 -12.18
CA TYR A 75 -2.88 -32.07 -10.96
C TYR A 75 -2.74 -30.63 -10.44
N PRO A 76 -3.77 -30.10 -9.75
CA PRO A 76 -3.80 -28.70 -9.33
C PRO A 76 -2.65 -28.31 -8.40
N LYS A 77 -2.04 -29.27 -7.70
CA LYS A 77 -0.89 -29.04 -6.82
C LYS A 77 0.36 -28.57 -7.57
N ALA A 78 0.50 -28.86 -8.88
CA ALA A 78 1.60 -28.35 -9.69
C ALA A 78 1.54 -26.82 -9.88
N ILE A 79 0.39 -26.19 -9.67
CA ILE A 79 0.20 -24.73 -9.77
C ILE A 79 0.62 -24.02 -8.48
N TYR A 80 0.79 -24.73 -7.38
CA TYR A 80 1.17 -24.14 -6.11
C TYR A 80 2.47 -23.30 -6.16
N PRO A 81 3.61 -23.76 -6.73
CA PRO A 81 4.82 -22.96 -6.77
C PRO A 81 4.66 -21.66 -7.58
N ILE A 82 3.97 -21.70 -8.73
CA ILE A 82 3.72 -20.49 -9.53
C ILE A 82 2.79 -19.52 -8.81
N TYR A 83 1.78 -20.04 -8.11
CA TYR A 83 0.90 -19.24 -7.24
C TYR A 83 1.72 -18.54 -6.15
N VAL A 84 2.61 -19.24 -5.46
CA VAL A 84 3.42 -18.65 -4.38
C VAL A 84 4.28 -17.50 -4.88
N ILE A 85 4.98 -17.69 -6.01
CA ILE A 85 5.83 -16.65 -6.62
C ILE A 85 4.98 -15.43 -6.99
N TRP A 86 3.82 -15.67 -7.62
CA TRP A 86 2.92 -14.59 -8.01
C TRP A 86 2.37 -13.82 -6.81
N MET A 87 1.98 -14.52 -5.74
CA MET A 87 1.46 -13.89 -4.52
C MET A 87 2.51 -13.06 -3.80
N VAL A 88 3.77 -13.47 -3.81
CA VAL A 88 4.89 -12.65 -3.31
C VAL A 88 4.98 -11.33 -4.07
N ILE A 89 4.95 -11.40 -5.40
CA ILE A 89 4.99 -10.21 -6.26
C ILE A 89 3.78 -9.31 -5.98
N ALA A 90 2.58 -9.90 -5.94
CA ALA A 90 1.34 -9.18 -5.65
C ALA A 90 1.36 -8.51 -4.28
N SER A 91 1.93 -9.15 -3.26
CA SER A 91 2.06 -8.59 -1.90
C SER A 91 2.96 -7.35 -1.90
N VAL A 92 4.11 -7.42 -2.58
CA VAL A 92 5.03 -6.28 -2.72
C VAL A 92 4.37 -5.14 -3.49
N LEU A 93 3.68 -5.47 -4.59
CA LEU A 93 2.99 -4.47 -5.41
C LEU A 93 1.85 -3.78 -4.63
N GLY A 94 1.10 -4.53 -3.82
CA GLY A 94 0.04 -3.99 -2.96
C GLY A 94 0.57 -3.04 -1.88
N PHE A 95 1.74 -3.35 -1.30
CA PHE A 95 2.41 -2.46 -0.36
C PHE A 95 2.84 -1.15 -1.02
N ILE A 96 3.49 -1.24 -2.19
CA ILE A 96 3.89 -0.06 -2.96
C ILE A 96 2.68 0.78 -3.35
N ASN A 97 1.58 0.15 -3.78
CA ASN A 97 0.36 0.84 -4.16
C ASN A 97 -0.22 1.68 -3.00
N THR A 98 -0.22 1.14 -1.78
CA THR A 98 -0.70 1.88 -0.59
C THR A 98 0.15 3.12 -0.33
N LEU A 99 1.47 3.01 -0.48
CA LEU A 99 2.38 4.15 -0.33
C LEU A 99 2.15 5.20 -1.42
N ILE A 100 1.99 4.77 -2.67
CA ILE A 100 1.73 5.66 -3.81
C ILE A 100 0.41 6.39 -3.61
N LEU A 101 -0.67 5.67 -3.27
CA LEU A 101 -2.00 6.26 -3.07
C LEU A 101 -1.96 7.28 -1.93
N LEU A 102 -1.34 6.92 -0.79
CA LEU A 102 -1.20 7.84 0.33
C LEU A 102 -0.39 9.09 -0.05
N ALA A 103 0.72 8.92 -0.78
CA ALA A 103 1.53 10.03 -1.25
C ALA A 103 0.73 10.94 -2.20
N ILE A 104 0.02 10.37 -3.17
CA ILE A 104 -0.81 11.12 -4.12
C ILE A 104 -1.88 11.92 -3.36
N VAL A 105 -2.63 11.29 -2.46
CA VAL A 105 -3.66 11.97 -1.67
C VAL A 105 -3.06 13.07 -0.79
N PHE A 106 -1.91 12.81 -0.16
CA PHE A 106 -1.23 13.81 0.65
C PHE A 106 -0.81 15.02 -0.19
N TYR A 107 -0.16 14.81 -1.33
CA TYR A 107 0.37 15.91 -2.13
C TYR A 107 -0.68 16.62 -2.99
N LEU A 108 -1.75 15.94 -3.42
CA LEU A 108 -2.80 16.56 -4.23
C LEU A 108 -3.94 17.16 -3.41
N VAL A 109 -4.20 16.67 -2.20
CA VAL A 109 -5.33 17.13 -1.38
C VAL A 109 -4.84 17.85 -0.14
N PHE A 110 -4.11 17.15 0.75
CA PHE A 110 -3.77 17.71 2.05
C PHE A 110 -2.73 18.83 1.98
N ALA A 111 -1.68 18.67 1.18
CA ALA A 111 -0.62 19.66 1.00
C ALA A 111 -1.13 20.99 0.42
N PRO A 112 -1.94 21.03 -0.65
CA PRO A 112 -2.47 22.30 -1.16
C PRO A 112 -3.47 22.93 -0.19
N ILE A 113 -4.29 22.16 0.52
CA ILE A 113 -5.16 22.70 1.58
C ILE A 113 -4.32 23.39 2.66
N GLY A 114 -3.26 22.74 3.13
CA GLY A 114 -2.34 23.33 4.11
C GLY A 114 -1.63 24.57 3.56
N CYS A 115 -1.24 24.58 2.28
CA CYS A 115 -0.63 25.72 1.61
C CYS A 115 -1.61 26.91 1.52
N ILE A 116 -2.85 26.66 1.11
CA ILE A 116 -3.91 27.68 1.04
C ILE A 116 -4.17 28.26 2.43
N LEU A 117 -4.34 27.42 3.46
CA LEU A 117 -4.54 27.88 4.84
C LEU A 117 -3.35 28.70 5.37
N ARG A 118 -2.13 28.36 4.94
CA ARG A 118 -0.92 29.14 5.27
C ARG A 118 -0.94 30.53 4.61
N LEU A 119 -1.36 30.61 3.35
CA LEU A 119 -1.48 31.88 2.62
C LEU A 119 -2.61 32.76 3.16
N THR A 120 -3.76 32.17 3.50
CA THR A 120 -4.93 32.90 4.03
C THR A 120 -4.82 33.23 5.52
N LYS A 121 -3.71 32.87 6.19
CA LYS A 121 -3.52 32.97 7.64
C LYS A 121 -4.63 32.29 8.45
N GLY A 122 -5.32 31.31 7.87
CA GLY A 122 -6.32 30.49 8.55
C GLY A 122 -5.73 29.46 9.51
N LEU A 123 -4.39 29.32 9.54
CA LEU A 123 -3.70 28.50 10.53
C LEU A 123 -3.74 29.20 11.90
N GLN A 124 -4.33 28.53 12.89
CA GLN A 124 -4.31 28.97 14.29
C GLN A 124 -2.89 29.03 14.89
N TYR A 125 -1.93 28.37 14.24
CA TYR A 125 -0.53 28.33 14.66
C TYR A 125 0.20 29.59 14.18
N GLN A 126 0.24 30.62 15.03
CA GLN A 126 1.01 31.83 14.76
C GLN A 126 2.48 31.62 15.14
N HIS A 127 3.37 31.56 14.14
CA HIS A 127 4.81 31.38 14.34
C HIS A 127 5.52 32.69 14.79
N HIS A 128 4.82 33.58 15.49
CA HIS A 128 5.44 34.76 16.08
C HIS A 128 6.42 34.27 17.16
N ARG A 129 7.69 34.15 16.77
CA ARG A 129 8.80 34.13 17.70
C ARG A 129 9.06 35.60 18.03
N SER A 130 8.55 36.05 19.17
CA SER A 130 8.93 37.38 19.67
C SER A 130 10.45 37.40 19.81
N GLN A 131 11.12 38.20 18.97
CA GLN A 131 12.58 38.35 19.01
C GLN A 131 13.09 38.88 20.37
N LYS A 132 12.18 39.35 21.23
CA LYS A 132 12.47 39.88 22.57
C LYS A 132 12.36 38.86 23.72
N LEU A 133 11.84 37.64 23.49
CA LEU A 133 11.55 36.69 24.57
C LEU A 133 12.48 35.46 24.52
N ASN A 134 13.26 35.26 25.58
CA ASN A 134 14.10 34.06 25.78
C ASN A 134 13.29 32.80 26.11
N SER A 135 11.97 32.93 26.34
CA SER A 135 11.09 31.82 26.70
C SER A 135 9.66 32.08 26.22
N TYR A 136 8.99 31.01 25.78
CA TYR A 136 7.54 31.00 25.50
C TYR A 136 6.70 30.86 26.78
N TYR A 137 7.33 30.76 27.94
CA TYR A 137 6.64 30.69 29.22
C TYR A 137 5.93 32.01 29.53
N ILE A 138 4.59 31.98 29.56
CA ILE A 138 3.76 33.10 29.97
C ILE A 138 3.74 33.12 31.49
N LYS A 139 4.45 34.08 32.11
CA LYS A 139 4.34 34.30 33.56
C LYS A 139 2.93 34.78 33.88
N ARG A 140 2.20 34.02 34.69
CA ARG A 140 0.95 34.46 35.31
C ARG A 140 1.27 35.51 36.38
N ASN A 141 0.63 36.66 36.30
CA ASN A 141 0.70 37.70 37.33
C ASN A 141 -0.38 37.53 38.41
N GLU A 142 -1.35 36.64 38.17
CA GLU A 142 -2.51 36.42 39.02
C GLU A 142 -2.38 35.10 39.80
N PRO A 143 -2.76 35.05 41.09
CA PRO A 143 -2.78 33.81 41.86
C PRO A 143 -3.83 32.83 41.31
N LEU A 144 -3.57 31.53 41.47
CA LEU A 144 -4.45 30.46 41.00
C LEU A 144 -5.78 30.49 41.76
N ASP A 145 -6.82 31.02 41.13
CA ASP A 145 -8.20 30.93 41.62
C ASP A 145 -8.88 29.65 41.11
N LYS A 146 -9.69 29.02 41.96
CA LYS A 146 -10.38 27.75 41.64
C LYS A 146 -11.41 27.95 40.52
N ASP A 147 -12.02 29.13 40.46
CA ASP A 147 -13.05 29.43 39.47
C ASP A 147 -12.48 29.50 38.04
N HIS A 148 -11.21 29.87 37.88
CA HIS A 148 -10.51 29.88 36.58
C HIS A 148 -10.23 28.47 36.01
N LEU A 149 -10.37 27.41 36.81
CA LEU A 149 -10.23 26.03 36.33
C LEU A 149 -11.53 25.50 35.69
N THR A 150 -12.66 26.16 35.93
CA THR A 150 -13.97 25.72 35.44
C THR A 150 -14.28 26.20 34.02
N LYS A 151 -13.58 27.21 33.52
CA LYS A 151 -13.72 27.76 32.16
C LYS A 151 -12.36 27.86 31.46
N PRO A 152 -11.92 26.79 30.77
CA PRO A 152 -10.58 26.71 30.19
C PRO A 152 -10.41 27.46 28.85
N PHE A 153 -11.49 28.06 28.30
CA PHE A 153 -11.48 28.79 27.02
C PHE A 153 -12.10 30.18 27.17
#